data_AF-A0A1E5T9Z6-F1
#
_entry.id   AF-A0A1E5T9Z6-F1
#
_cell.length_a   1.000
_cell.length_b   1.000
_cell.length_c   1.000
_cell.angle_alpha   90.00
_cell.angle_beta   90.00
_cell.angle_gamma   90.00
#
_symmetry.space_group_name_H-M   'P 1'
#
loop_
_entity.id
_entity.type
_entity.pdbx_description
1 polymer ?
#
loop_
_entity_poly.entity_id
_entity_poly.type
_entity_poly.pdbx_seq_one_letter_code
_entity_poly.pdbx_strand_id
1 'polypeptide(L)'
;MAKRATPWKEGKVISIETRKGVFVIAQMLKRPYLRFYNAFREDENWGKVDVSIFDTLFTKGITTKSFLKHSNVSVVKDAIPDTDREDSKTWIKGYSGNRKVKVWEGTEDEEEFYILGSEVGGSLVDRDIYKSGGYDHSSGLFDKIIIEDIPLNADDIIDNHETMGLGVFPLTNERLYQCYKAGKNVDPTKDLKFNREIPKDYKIAIEIMSGGGGKENKERILDTYFR
;
A
#
# COMPACT_ATOMS: atom_id res chain seq x y z
N MET A 1 -11.77 6.79 23.88
CA MET A 1 -10.48 7.52 24.06
C MET A 1 -9.77 7.57 22.71
N ALA A 2 -9.35 8.75 22.22
CA ALA A 2 -8.64 8.83 20.94
C ALA A 2 -7.24 8.21 21.07
N LYS A 3 -7.00 7.08 20.40
CA LYS A 3 -5.67 6.46 20.30
C LYS A 3 -4.71 7.50 19.72
N ARG A 4 -3.66 7.87 20.47
CA ARG A 4 -2.60 8.76 19.97
C ARG A 4 -1.87 8.01 18.86
N ALA A 5 -1.74 8.63 17.69
CA ALA A 5 -0.98 8.04 16.58
C ALA A 5 0.48 7.86 17.01
N THR A 6 1.09 6.74 16.62
CA THR A 6 2.50 6.45 16.89
C THR A 6 3.37 7.58 16.32
N PRO A 7 4.20 8.26 17.14
CA PRO A 7 5.01 9.36 16.65
C PRO A 7 6.04 8.88 15.64
N TRP A 8 6.17 9.61 14.53
CA TRP A 8 7.11 9.27 13.48
C TRP A 8 8.56 9.41 13.96
N LYS A 9 9.38 8.38 13.75
CA LYS A 9 10.83 8.43 13.97
C LYS A 9 11.47 7.49 12.96
N GLU A 10 12.40 7.99 12.15
CA GLU A 10 13.11 7.17 11.16
C GLU A 10 13.85 6.03 11.85
N GLY A 11 13.84 4.85 11.23
CA GLY A 11 14.36 3.60 11.79
C GLY A 11 13.45 2.96 12.85
N LYS A 12 12.30 3.54 13.20
CA LYS A 12 11.38 2.90 14.15
C LYS A 12 10.67 1.72 13.48
N VAL A 13 10.80 0.55 14.09
CA VAL A 13 10.07 -0.66 13.71
C VAL A 13 8.75 -0.74 14.45
N ILE A 14 7.69 -1.07 13.71
CA ILE A 14 6.32 -1.18 14.19
C ILE A 14 5.70 -2.49 13.70
N SER A 15 4.81 -3.04 14.50
CA SER A 15 3.90 -4.13 14.13
C SER A 15 2.56 -3.51 13.77
N ILE A 16 1.97 -3.91 12.64
CA ILE A 16 0.68 -3.42 12.18
C ILE A 16 -0.24 -4.62 12.00
N GLU A 17 -1.40 -4.60 12.64
CA GLU A 17 -2.45 -5.58 12.36
C GLU A 17 -3.04 -5.31 10.96
N THR A 18 -2.97 -6.32 10.10
CA THR A 18 -3.59 -6.30 8.78
C THR A 18 -5.09 -6.52 8.98
N ARG A 19 -5.51 -7.74 9.32
CA ARG A 19 -6.89 -8.14 9.51
C ARG A 19 -6.95 -9.49 10.22
N LYS A 20 -8.00 -9.73 11.02
CA LYS A 20 -8.25 -11.01 11.72
C LYS A 20 -7.06 -11.47 12.60
N GLY A 21 -6.37 -10.55 13.27
CA GLY A 21 -5.23 -10.89 14.13
C GLY A 21 -3.95 -11.27 13.39
N VAL A 22 -3.85 -11.02 12.08
CA VAL A 22 -2.59 -11.15 11.35
C VAL A 22 -1.82 -9.84 11.46
N PHE A 23 -0.55 -9.92 11.83
CA PHE A 23 0.35 -8.78 12.02
C PHE A 23 1.48 -8.81 10.99
N VAL A 24 1.93 -7.63 10.58
CA VAL A 24 3.09 -7.45 9.70
C VAL A 24 4.09 -6.47 10.30
N ILE A 25 5.38 -6.74 10.13
CA ILE A 25 6.44 -5.78 10.48
C ILE A 25 6.57 -4.70 9.41
N ALA A 26 6.64 -3.45 9.85
CA ALA A 26 7.05 -2.33 9.03
C ALA A 26 8.09 -1.46 9.73
N GLN A 27 8.90 -0.74 8.96
CA GLN A 27 9.85 0.24 9.44
C GLN A 27 9.52 1.63 8.90
N MET A 28 9.56 2.61 9.79
CA MET A 28 9.45 4.02 9.44
C MET A 28 10.73 4.48 8.74
N LEU A 29 10.58 4.90 7.49
CA LEU A 29 11.63 5.56 6.72
C LEU A 29 11.50 7.07 6.85
N LYS A 30 12.06 7.82 5.88
CA LYS A 30 11.79 9.23 5.74
C LYS A 30 10.30 9.49 5.58
N ARG A 31 9.77 10.46 6.34
CA ARG A 31 8.34 10.75 6.32
C ARG A 31 7.88 11.12 4.90
N PRO A 32 6.76 10.57 4.39
CA PRO A 32 5.76 9.73 5.06
C PRO A 32 5.84 8.22 4.72
N TYR A 33 7.03 7.66 4.44
CA TYR A 33 7.18 6.31 3.90
C TYR A 33 7.35 5.21 4.96
N LEU A 34 6.63 4.10 4.78
CA LEU A 34 6.88 2.85 5.49
C LEU A 34 7.45 1.82 4.52
N ARG A 35 8.45 1.08 4.98
CA ARG A 35 8.88 -0.18 4.36
C ARG A 35 8.16 -1.32 5.06
N PHE A 36 7.39 -2.11 4.33
CA PHE A 36 6.77 -3.33 4.85
C PHE A 36 7.66 -4.52 4.50
N TYR A 37 7.87 -5.41 5.47
CA TYR A 37 8.65 -6.63 5.26
C TYR A 37 7.73 -7.81 5.00
N ASN A 38 8.24 -8.82 4.29
CA ASN A 38 7.55 -10.10 4.12
C ASN A 38 7.68 -10.95 5.40
N ALA A 39 7.15 -10.42 6.50
CA ALA A 39 7.21 -11.01 7.83
C ALA A 39 5.84 -10.87 8.50
N PHE A 40 5.07 -11.96 8.45
CA PHE A 40 3.72 -12.04 8.99
C PHE A 40 3.63 -13.01 10.17
N ARG A 41 2.76 -12.71 11.13
CA ARG A 41 2.44 -13.59 12.28
C ARG A 41 0.98 -13.48 12.67
N GLU A 42 0.46 -14.50 13.35
CA GLU A 42 -0.88 -14.52 13.94
C GLU A 42 -0.87 -14.13 15.43
N ASP A 43 0.29 -13.74 15.94
CA ASP A 43 0.50 -13.22 17.28
C ASP A 43 1.34 -11.93 17.23
N GLU A 44 1.16 -11.05 18.22
CA GLU A 44 1.85 -9.76 18.30
C GLU A 44 3.25 -9.87 18.97
N ASN A 45 3.67 -11.07 19.38
CA ASN A 45 4.90 -11.25 20.14
C ASN A 45 6.11 -11.47 19.23
N TRP A 46 6.69 -10.36 18.76
CA TRP A 46 7.86 -10.37 17.89
C TRP A 46 9.18 -10.70 18.62
N GLY A 47 9.28 -10.42 19.92
CA GLY A 47 10.53 -10.52 20.68
C GLY A 47 11.63 -9.61 20.12
N LYS A 48 12.89 -10.08 20.17
CA LYS A 48 14.03 -9.44 19.50
C LYS A 48 14.05 -9.89 18.04
N VAL A 49 13.89 -8.95 17.12
CA VAL A 49 13.82 -9.24 15.69
C VAL A 49 14.77 -8.32 14.92
N ASP A 50 15.62 -8.91 14.08
CA ASP A 50 16.39 -8.15 13.09
C ASP A 50 15.58 -8.09 11.81
N VAL A 51 15.18 -6.88 11.39
CA VAL A 51 14.32 -6.74 10.21
C VAL A 51 15.10 -6.82 8.90
N SER A 52 16.43 -6.69 8.94
CA SER A 52 17.28 -6.76 7.74
C SER A 52 17.26 -8.14 7.07
N ILE A 53 16.94 -9.20 7.84
CA ILE A 53 16.87 -10.59 7.37
C ILE A 53 15.65 -10.84 6.48
N PHE A 54 14.63 -9.98 6.53
CA PHE A 54 13.40 -10.15 5.76
C PHE A 54 13.48 -9.41 4.44
N ASP A 55 12.86 -10.00 3.42
CA ASP A 55 12.68 -9.31 2.15
C ASP A 55 11.69 -8.15 2.28
N THR A 56 11.94 -7.09 1.53
CA THR A 56 10.98 -5.99 1.40
C THR A 56 9.76 -6.49 0.64
N LEU A 57 8.58 -6.38 1.26
CA LEU A 57 7.32 -6.64 0.60
C LEU A 57 6.97 -5.50 -0.34
N PHE A 58 6.95 -4.26 0.17
CA PHE A 58 6.88 -3.03 -0.61
C PHE A 58 7.17 -1.80 0.26
N THR A 59 7.49 -0.67 -0.39
CA THR A 59 7.64 0.64 0.27
C THR A 59 6.50 1.55 -0.17
N LYS A 60 5.77 2.16 0.78
CA LYS A 60 4.62 3.02 0.46
C LYS A 60 4.57 4.26 1.33
N GLY A 61 4.27 5.39 0.71
CA GLY A 61 3.92 6.62 1.43
C GLY A 61 2.57 6.44 2.10
N ILE A 62 2.43 6.68 3.40
CA ILE A 62 1.18 6.51 4.12
C ILE A 62 0.69 7.82 4.75
N THR A 63 -0.61 7.92 4.93
CA THR A 63 -1.19 9.06 5.65
C THR A 63 -1.21 8.78 7.15
N THR A 64 -0.41 9.49 7.96
CA THR A 64 -0.44 9.27 9.44
C THR A 64 -1.84 9.45 10.04
N LYS A 65 -2.62 10.42 9.52
CA LYS A 65 -3.97 10.75 10.01
C LYS A 65 -5.03 9.69 9.67
N SER A 66 -4.94 9.05 8.50
CA SER A 66 -5.91 8.04 8.06
C SER A 66 -5.40 6.63 8.35
N PHE A 67 -4.14 6.31 8.01
CA PHE A 67 -3.59 4.97 8.20
C PHE A 67 -3.18 4.68 9.66
N LEU A 68 -2.14 5.35 10.19
CA LEU A 68 -1.58 5.00 11.50
C LEU A 68 -2.52 5.26 12.69
N LYS A 69 -3.43 6.24 12.56
CA LYS A 69 -4.41 6.54 13.62
C LYS A 69 -5.53 5.50 13.73
N HIS A 70 -5.94 4.90 12.60
CA HIS A 70 -7.05 3.95 12.57
C HIS A 70 -6.59 2.49 12.51
N SER A 71 -5.31 2.23 12.22
CA SER A 71 -4.74 0.89 12.30
C SER A 71 -4.40 0.49 13.74
N ASN A 72 -4.46 -0.80 14.04
CA ASN A 72 -3.86 -1.33 15.26
C ASN A 72 -2.34 -1.46 15.05
N VAL A 73 -1.58 -0.57 15.71
CA VAL A 73 -0.13 -0.47 15.57
C VAL A 73 0.52 -0.49 16.94
N SER A 74 1.57 -1.29 17.08
CA SER A 74 2.44 -1.33 18.25
C SER A 74 3.90 -1.14 17.86
N VAL A 75 4.72 -0.70 18.81
CA VAL A 75 6.16 -0.50 18.60
C VAL A 75 6.90 -1.77 19.03
N VAL A 76 7.74 -2.30 18.15
CA VAL A 76 8.59 -3.44 18.47
C VAL A 76 9.88 -2.91 19.08
N LYS A 77 9.96 -2.89 20.42
CA LYS A 77 11.01 -2.16 21.16
C LYS A 77 12.42 -2.73 20.94
N ASP A 78 12.54 -4.04 20.86
CA ASP A 78 13.82 -4.75 20.75
C ASP A 78 14.16 -5.12 19.29
N ALA A 79 13.52 -4.46 18.32
CA ALA A 79 13.82 -4.67 16.92
C ALA A 79 15.13 -3.96 16.52
N ILE A 80 15.94 -4.63 15.71
CA ILE A 80 17.10 -4.06 15.04
C ILE A 80 16.61 -3.55 13.67
N PRO A 81 16.65 -2.24 13.39
CA PRO A 81 16.20 -1.68 12.13
C PRO A 81 17.21 -1.94 11.01
N ASP A 82 16.70 -2.04 9.78
CA ASP A 82 17.53 -2.11 8.57
C ASP A 82 17.91 -0.68 8.14
N THR A 83 19.18 -0.33 8.32
CA THR A 83 19.72 0.99 7.96
C THR A 83 20.45 1.03 6.63
N ASP A 84 20.79 -0.14 6.07
CA ASP A 84 21.76 -0.26 4.99
C ASP A 84 21.08 -0.52 3.65
N ARG A 85 19.87 -1.09 3.65
CA ARG A 85 19.12 -1.38 2.43
C ARG A 85 18.64 -0.10 1.75
N GLU A 86 18.96 0.02 0.46
CA GLU A 86 18.44 1.07 -0.41
C GLU A 86 16.97 0.83 -0.77
N ASP A 87 16.16 1.90 -0.74
CA ASP A 87 14.78 1.87 -1.25
C ASP A 87 14.70 2.24 -2.73
N SER A 88 13.59 1.84 -3.36
CA SER A 88 13.35 2.15 -4.76
C SER A 88 13.37 3.66 -5.04
N LYS A 89 14.14 4.03 -6.05
CA LYS A 89 14.15 5.38 -6.65
C LYS A 89 13.20 5.46 -7.85
N THR A 90 12.54 4.38 -8.22
CA THR A 90 11.63 4.33 -9.37
C THR A 90 10.21 4.03 -8.93
N TRP A 91 9.26 4.79 -9.46
CA TRP A 91 7.86 4.77 -9.03
C TRP A 91 6.90 4.89 -10.22
N ILE A 92 5.70 4.32 -10.06
CA ILE A 92 4.63 4.45 -11.05
C ILE A 92 3.79 5.69 -10.74
N LYS A 93 3.80 6.64 -11.67
CA LYS A 93 2.91 7.79 -11.70
C LYS A 93 1.69 7.45 -12.55
N GLY A 94 0.54 7.25 -11.91
CA GLY A 94 -0.72 7.11 -12.64
C GLY A 94 -1.11 8.41 -13.35
N TYR A 95 -1.90 8.30 -14.42
CA TYR A 95 -2.50 9.46 -15.06
C TYR A 95 -3.39 10.25 -14.09
N SER A 96 -3.57 11.54 -14.37
CA SER A 96 -4.48 12.40 -13.61
C SER A 96 -5.95 12.10 -13.95
N GLY A 97 -6.89 12.66 -13.19
CA GLY A 97 -8.32 12.49 -13.46
C GLY A 97 -8.91 11.21 -12.88
N ASN A 98 -10.10 10.83 -13.34
CA ASN A 98 -10.79 9.62 -12.91
C ASN A 98 -11.37 8.88 -14.11
N ARG A 99 -11.55 7.57 -13.96
CA ARG A 99 -12.28 6.75 -14.92
C ARG A 99 -13.16 5.75 -14.19
N LYS A 100 -14.22 5.34 -14.88
CA LYS A 100 -15.09 4.26 -14.43
C LYS A 100 -14.42 2.92 -14.76
N VAL A 101 -14.47 1.98 -13.83
CA VAL A 101 -14.03 0.61 -14.02
C VAL A 101 -15.18 -0.32 -13.66
N LYS A 102 -15.19 -1.46 -14.33
CA LYS A 102 -16.10 -2.57 -14.07
C LYS A 102 -15.27 -3.81 -13.78
N VAL A 103 -15.65 -4.56 -12.76
CA VAL A 103 -15.01 -5.82 -12.38
C VAL A 103 -16.03 -6.96 -12.35
N TRP A 104 -15.54 -8.19 -12.60
CA TRP A 104 -16.33 -9.44 -12.64
C TRP A 104 -17.60 -9.35 -13.50
N GLU A 105 -17.46 -8.76 -14.69
CA GLU A 105 -18.55 -8.56 -15.63
C GLU A 105 -19.28 -9.87 -15.96
N GLY A 106 -20.60 -9.83 -15.94
CA GLY A 106 -21.47 -10.98 -16.20
C GLY A 106 -21.60 -11.96 -15.04
N THR A 107 -21.05 -11.65 -13.86
CA THR A 107 -21.20 -12.47 -12.64
C THR A 107 -22.13 -11.81 -11.62
N GLU A 108 -22.57 -12.57 -10.62
CA GLU A 108 -23.37 -12.03 -9.50
C GLU A 108 -22.62 -11.00 -8.65
N ASP A 109 -21.28 -10.95 -8.78
CA ASP A 109 -20.40 -10.05 -8.05
C ASP A 109 -20.08 -8.77 -8.86
N GLU A 110 -20.65 -8.58 -10.06
CA GLU A 110 -20.32 -7.44 -10.93
C GLU A 110 -20.42 -6.09 -10.18
N GLU A 111 -19.35 -5.30 -10.25
CA GLU A 111 -19.27 -4.01 -9.57
C GLU A 111 -18.67 -2.94 -10.48
N GLU A 112 -19.26 -1.74 -10.44
CA GLU A 112 -18.87 -0.61 -11.26
C GLU A 112 -18.65 0.65 -10.40
N PHE A 113 -17.47 1.25 -10.49
CA PHE A 113 -17.09 2.40 -9.66
C PHE A 113 -15.99 3.24 -10.31
N TYR A 114 -15.68 4.39 -9.70
CA TYR A 114 -14.65 5.31 -10.20
C TYR A 114 -13.31 5.09 -9.48
N ILE A 115 -12.22 5.09 -10.24
CA ILE A 115 -10.85 5.08 -9.72
C ILE A 115 -10.07 6.30 -10.24
N LEU A 116 -8.93 6.58 -9.60
CA LEU A 116 -8.00 7.63 -10.04
C LEU A 116 -7.15 7.18 -11.23
N GLY A 117 -7.08 8.04 -12.24
CA GLY A 117 -6.47 7.82 -13.55
C GLY A 117 -7.53 7.88 -14.65
N SER A 118 -7.48 8.92 -15.49
CA SER A 118 -8.35 9.05 -16.66
C SER A 118 -8.16 7.93 -17.68
N GLU A 119 -6.95 7.36 -17.70
CA GLU A 119 -6.53 6.34 -18.66
C GLU A 119 -5.95 5.10 -17.94
N VAL A 120 -5.86 4.00 -18.69
CA VAL A 120 -5.25 2.75 -18.21
C VAL A 120 -3.73 2.92 -18.19
N GLY A 121 -3.09 2.51 -17.10
CA GLY A 121 -1.63 2.51 -16.97
C GLY A 121 -1.05 3.73 -16.26
N GLY A 122 0.14 4.13 -16.69
CA GLY A 122 0.88 5.26 -16.14
C GLY A 122 2.33 5.31 -16.60
N SER A 123 3.06 6.27 -16.08
CA SER A 123 4.48 6.52 -16.40
C SER A 123 5.39 5.97 -15.31
N LEU A 124 6.56 5.48 -15.70
CA LEU A 124 7.65 5.19 -14.76
C LEU A 124 8.45 6.46 -14.54
N VAL A 125 8.66 6.86 -13.29
CA VAL A 125 9.37 8.10 -12.94
C VAL A 125 10.50 7.84 -11.96
N ASP A 126 11.54 8.66 -12.06
CA ASP A 126 12.65 8.72 -11.11
C ASP A 126 12.29 9.65 -9.96
N ARG A 127 12.29 9.12 -8.75
CA ARG A 127 11.92 9.78 -7.51
C ARG A 127 12.64 9.14 -6.34
N ASP A 128 13.69 9.78 -5.88
CA ASP A 128 14.32 9.43 -4.62
C ASP A 128 13.50 10.00 -3.43
N ILE A 129 13.05 9.12 -2.54
CA ILE A 129 12.31 9.51 -1.33
C ILE A 129 13.22 10.23 -0.31
N TYR A 130 14.53 10.01 -0.38
CA TYR A 130 15.55 10.63 0.47
C TYR A 130 16.08 11.96 -0.04
N LYS A 131 15.79 12.33 -1.30
CA LYS A 131 16.21 13.62 -1.88
C LYS A 131 15.86 14.80 -0.96
N SER A 132 16.85 15.66 -0.73
CA SER A 132 16.69 16.94 -0.04
C SER A 132 16.44 18.04 -1.08
N GLY A 133 15.46 18.90 -0.85
CA GLY A 133 15.08 19.96 -1.78
C GLY A 133 13.84 19.61 -2.61
N GLY A 134 13.59 20.42 -3.65
CA GLY A 134 12.52 20.17 -4.61
C GLY A 134 12.90 19.05 -5.59
N TYR A 135 11.89 18.54 -6.29
CA TYR A 135 12.09 17.69 -7.44
C TYR A 135 12.18 18.52 -8.72
N ASP A 136 12.94 18.03 -9.71
CA ASP A 136 13.31 18.81 -10.88
C ASP A 136 12.18 18.91 -11.93
N HIS A 137 11.24 17.96 -11.95
CA HIS A 137 10.09 18.02 -12.84
C HIS A 137 9.14 19.17 -12.47
N SER A 138 8.47 19.74 -13.48
CA SER A 138 7.53 20.86 -13.32
C SER A 138 6.40 20.63 -12.32
N SER A 139 6.01 19.36 -12.09
CA SER A 139 5.02 19.00 -11.09
C SER A 139 5.54 19.07 -9.64
N GLY A 140 6.86 19.12 -9.44
CA GLY A 140 7.50 19.12 -8.12
C GLY A 140 7.34 17.81 -7.33
N LEU A 141 7.10 16.68 -8.01
CA LEU A 141 6.81 15.38 -7.35
C LEU A 141 7.84 14.27 -7.64
N PHE A 142 8.63 14.41 -8.70
CA PHE A 142 9.62 13.44 -9.19
C PHE A 142 10.61 14.19 -10.09
N ASP A 143 11.77 13.61 -10.42
CA ASP A 143 12.84 14.30 -11.13
C ASP A 143 12.69 14.21 -12.65
N LYS A 144 12.46 13.01 -13.17
CA LYS A 144 12.27 12.78 -14.60
C LYS A 144 11.35 11.61 -14.88
N ILE A 145 10.77 11.61 -16.07
CA ILE A 145 10.06 10.45 -16.62
C ILE A 145 11.11 9.53 -17.23
N ILE A 146 11.07 8.25 -16.86
CA ILE A 146 11.92 7.19 -17.39
C ILE A 146 11.20 6.50 -18.56
N ILE A 147 9.91 6.21 -18.38
CA ILE A 147 9.03 5.62 -19.39
C ILE A 147 7.72 6.42 -19.36
N GLU A 148 7.34 7.02 -20.49
CA GLU A 148 6.12 7.84 -20.58
C GLU A 148 4.86 6.99 -20.41
N ASP A 149 4.75 5.90 -21.17
CA ASP A 149 3.62 4.98 -21.12
C ASP A 149 4.13 3.56 -20.89
N ILE A 150 3.93 3.04 -19.68
CA ILE A 150 4.28 1.65 -19.35
C ILE A 150 3.34 0.72 -20.14
N PRO A 151 3.88 -0.19 -20.99
CA PRO A 151 3.05 -1.15 -21.72
C PRO A 151 2.23 -2.00 -20.75
N LEU A 152 0.97 -2.28 -21.08
CA LEU A 152 0.05 -3.01 -20.20
C LEU A 152 0.48 -4.47 -19.95
N ASN A 153 1.31 -5.02 -20.83
CA ASN A 153 1.91 -6.35 -20.72
C ASN A 153 3.32 -6.35 -20.10
N ALA A 154 3.82 -5.21 -19.60
CA ALA A 154 5.13 -5.12 -18.98
C ALA A 154 5.06 -5.53 -17.50
N ASP A 155 4.72 -6.79 -17.23
CA ASP A 155 4.48 -7.30 -15.88
C ASP A 155 5.69 -7.11 -14.96
N ASP A 156 6.91 -7.31 -15.46
CA ASP A 156 8.15 -7.08 -14.72
C ASP A 156 8.28 -5.63 -14.21
N ILE A 157 7.82 -4.64 -14.98
CA ILE A 157 7.86 -3.24 -14.56
C ILE A 157 6.74 -2.99 -13.56
N ILE A 158 5.52 -3.44 -13.88
CA ILE A 158 4.35 -3.18 -13.05
C ILE A 158 4.53 -3.81 -11.66
N ASP A 159 5.02 -5.05 -11.57
CA ASP A 159 5.10 -5.80 -10.32
C ASP A 159 6.21 -5.28 -9.40
N ASN A 160 7.35 -4.91 -9.96
CA ASN A 160 8.53 -4.47 -9.19
C ASN A 160 8.49 -3.00 -8.76
N HIS A 161 7.51 -2.22 -9.21
CA HIS A 161 7.41 -0.80 -8.89
C HIS A 161 6.12 -0.46 -8.15
N GLU A 162 6.27 0.38 -7.11
CA GLU A 162 5.15 0.90 -6.34
C GLU A 162 4.58 2.18 -6.96
N THR A 163 3.30 2.41 -6.72
CA THR A 163 2.64 3.63 -7.17
C THR A 163 2.96 4.81 -6.25
N MET A 164 2.98 6.02 -6.79
CA MET A 164 3.18 7.25 -5.98
C MET A 164 2.00 7.58 -5.06
N GLY A 165 0.90 6.83 -5.14
CA GLY A 165 -0.31 7.03 -4.34
C GLY A 165 -0.09 6.74 -2.87
N LEU A 166 -0.75 7.52 -2.00
CA LEU A 166 -0.65 7.34 -0.56
C LEU A 166 -1.52 6.18 -0.07
N GLY A 167 -0.98 5.39 0.86
CA GLY A 167 -1.72 4.40 1.63
C GLY A 167 -2.67 5.05 2.64
N VAL A 168 -3.90 4.55 2.65
CA VAL A 168 -4.99 4.92 3.55
C VAL A 168 -5.61 3.69 4.20
N PHE A 169 -6.24 3.87 5.36
CA PHE A 169 -7.05 2.84 6.00
C PHE A 169 -8.49 2.86 5.43
N PRO A 170 -9.17 1.70 5.26
CA PRO A 170 -8.70 0.32 5.51
C PRO A 170 -7.99 -0.33 4.32
N LEU A 171 -7.92 0.33 3.15
CA LEU A 171 -7.42 -0.27 1.91
C LEU A 171 -5.99 -0.83 2.02
N THR A 172 -5.11 -0.14 2.73
CA THR A 172 -3.72 -0.60 2.90
C THR A 172 -3.64 -1.82 3.81
N ASN A 173 -4.48 -1.90 4.85
CA ASN A 173 -4.56 -3.07 5.74
C ASN A 173 -5.07 -4.29 4.99
N GLU A 174 -6.11 -4.10 4.16
CA GLU A 174 -6.61 -5.18 3.31
C GLU A 174 -5.55 -5.64 2.32
N ARG A 175 -4.84 -4.72 1.65
CA ARG A 175 -3.72 -5.08 0.76
C ARG A 175 -2.68 -5.93 1.50
N LEU A 176 -2.29 -5.57 2.71
CA LEU A 176 -1.34 -6.35 3.51
C LEU A 176 -1.87 -7.74 3.86
N TYR A 177 -3.16 -7.87 4.17
CA TYR A 177 -3.79 -9.18 4.40
C TYR A 177 -3.86 -10.03 3.11
N GLN A 178 -4.08 -9.40 1.95
CA GLN A 178 -4.00 -10.08 0.66
C GLN A 178 -2.57 -10.56 0.37
N CYS A 179 -1.55 -9.74 0.67
CA CYS A 179 -0.15 -10.17 0.58
C CYS A 179 0.16 -11.37 1.48
N TYR A 180 -0.36 -11.39 2.71
CA TYR A 180 -0.23 -12.54 3.60
C TYR A 180 -0.80 -13.82 2.97
N LYS A 181 -2.04 -13.76 2.46
CA LYS A 181 -2.68 -14.91 1.80
C LYS A 181 -1.93 -15.37 0.54
N ALA A 182 -1.41 -14.43 -0.25
CA ALA A 182 -0.73 -14.72 -1.50
C ALA A 182 0.75 -15.14 -1.31
N GLY A 183 1.34 -14.89 -0.14
CA GLY A 183 2.77 -15.10 0.13
C GLY A 183 3.71 -14.17 -0.67
N LYS A 184 3.18 -13.12 -1.32
CA LYS A 184 3.92 -12.19 -2.18
C LYS A 184 3.27 -10.81 -2.20
N ASN A 185 3.98 -9.82 -2.75
CA ASN A 185 3.41 -8.49 -2.97
C ASN A 185 2.26 -8.57 -3.99
N VAL A 186 1.08 -8.11 -3.58
CA VAL A 186 -0.08 -7.90 -4.44
C VAL A 186 -0.64 -6.50 -4.21
N ASP A 187 -1.24 -5.91 -5.24
CA ASP A 187 -1.83 -4.58 -5.14
C ASP A 187 -3.10 -4.46 -6.00
N PRO A 188 -4.30 -4.66 -5.40
CA PRO A 188 -5.57 -4.53 -6.10
C PRO A 188 -5.74 -3.17 -6.80
N THR A 189 -5.16 -2.09 -6.25
CA THR A 189 -5.25 -0.75 -6.85
C THR A 189 -4.39 -0.64 -8.10
N LYS A 190 -3.23 -1.31 -8.11
CA LYS A 190 -2.31 -1.36 -9.25
C LYS A 190 -2.88 -2.24 -10.35
N ASP A 191 -3.42 -3.40 -9.99
CA ASP A 191 -4.04 -4.32 -10.96
C ASP A 191 -5.21 -3.66 -11.70
N LEU A 192 -6.08 -2.93 -10.98
CA LEU A 192 -7.14 -2.13 -11.61
C LEU A 192 -6.58 -1.03 -12.52
N LYS A 193 -5.53 -0.33 -12.07
CA LYS A 193 -4.91 0.77 -12.84
C LYS A 193 -4.41 0.29 -14.20
N PHE A 194 -3.82 -0.91 -14.26
CA PHE A 194 -3.29 -1.54 -15.47
C PHE A 194 -4.28 -2.47 -16.18
N ASN A 195 -5.55 -2.48 -15.76
CA ASN A 195 -6.61 -3.29 -16.36
C ASN A 195 -6.30 -4.80 -16.37
N ARG A 196 -5.63 -5.27 -15.31
CA ARG A 196 -5.41 -6.69 -15.06
C ARG A 196 -6.67 -7.34 -14.52
N GLU A 197 -6.77 -8.64 -14.72
CA GLU A 197 -7.84 -9.44 -14.14
C GLU A 197 -7.81 -9.34 -12.61
N ILE A 198 -8.97 -9.12 -12.01
CA ILE A 198 -9.12 -8.97 -10.56
C ILE A 198 -9.60 -10.30 -9.97
N PRO A 199 -8.76 -11.00 -9.18
CA PRO A 199 -9.19 -12.23 -8.51
C PRO A 199 -10.36 -11.98 -7.56
N LYS A 200 -11.26 -12.95 -7.41
CA LYS A 200 -12.38 -12.89 -6.44
C LYS A 200 -11.89 -12.68 -5.00
N ASP A 201 -10.68 -13.12 -4.70
CA ASP A 201 -10.02 -12.89 -3.41
C ASP A 201 -9.93 -11.41 -3.03
N TYR A 202 -9.89 -10.50 -4.00
CA TYR A 202 -9.83 -9.05 -3.78
C TYR A 202 -11.18 -8.41 -3.49
N LYS A 203 -12.27 -9.20 -3.35
CA LYS A 203 -13.63 -8.69 -3.14
C LYS A 203 -13.73 -7.56 -2.13
N ILE A 204 -13.09 -7.72 -0.98
CA ILE A 204 -13.16 -6.72 0.10
C ILE A 204 -12.35 -5.47 -0.24
N ALA A 205 -11.23 -5.60 -0.95
CA ALA A 205 -10.48 -4.44 -1.44
C ALA A 205 -11.31 -3.63 -2.44
N ILE A 206 -12.04 -4.31 -3.33
CA ILE A 206 -12.95 -3.69 -4.30
C ILE A 206 -14.12 -3.01 -3.59
N GLU A 207 -14.78 -3.68 -2.63
CA GLU A 207 -15.84 -3.08 -1.82
C GLU A 207 -15.35 -1.82 -1.08
N ILE A 208 -14.10 -1.80 -0.59
CA ILE A 208 -13.49 -0.60 0.01
C ILE A 208 -13.33 0.51 -1.03
N MET A 209 -12.83 0.18 -2.22
CA MET A 209 -12.57 1.15 -3.30
C MET A 209 -13.84 1.72 -3.94
N SER A 210 -14.89 0.92 -4.07
CA SER A 210 -16.20 1.35 -4.60
C SER A 210 -16.97 2.26 -3.64
N GLY A 211 -16.43 2.49 -2.44
CA GLY A 211 -17.07 3.29 -1.41
C GLY A 211 -18.06 2.49 -0.56
N GLY A 212 -18.04 1.16 -0.66
CA GLY A 212 -18.67 0.24 0.29
C GLY A 212 -20.17 0.39 0.39
N GLY A 213 -20.89 0.64 -0.71
CA GLY A 213 -22.35 0.44 -0.81
C GLY A 213 -23.24 1.05 0.30
N GLY A 214 -22.91 2.22 0.84
CA GLY A 214 -23.69 2.87 1.91
C GLY A 214 -23.06 2.76 3.30
N LYS A 215 -23.75 3.27 4.33
CA LYS A 215 -23.20 3.38 5.70
C LYS A 215 -23.02 2.00 6.37
N GLU A 216 -24.00 1.12 6.24
CA GLU A 216 -24.00 -0.22 6.86
C GLU A 216 -22.87 -1.11 6.34
N ASN A 217 -22.62 -1.06 5.03
CA ASN A 217 -21.58 -1.87 4.43
C ASN A 217 -20.17 -1.32 4.74
N LYS A 218 -20.01 0.00 4.95
CA LYS A 218 -18.78 0.56 5.56
C LYS A 218 -18.57 0.07 6.99
N GLU A 219 -19.60 0.05 7.82
CA GLU A 219 -19.52 -0.45 9.20
C GLU A 219 -19.16 -1.94 9.21
N ARG A 220 -19.81 -2.76 8.38
CA ARG A 220 -19.48 -4.18 8.17
C ARG A 220 -18.02 -4.38 7.78
N ILE A 221 -17.51 -3.60 6.82
CA ILE A 221 -16.10 -3.68 6.40
C ILE A 221 -15.20 -3.35 7.59
N LEU A 222 -15.46 -2.27 8.32
CA LEU A 222 -14.65 -1.85 9.47
C LEU A 222 -14.65 -2.88 10.60
N ASP A 223 -15.79 -3.53 10.87
CA ASP A 223 -15.92 -4.62 11.85
C ASP A 223 -15.07 -5.83 11.48
N THR A 224 -14.61 -5.95 10.23
CA THR A 224 -13.68 -7.02 9.86
C THR A 224 -12.22 -6.73 10.21
N TYR A 225 -11.84 -5.48 10.54
CA TYR A 225 -10.44 -5.09 10.66
C TYR A 225 -9.83 -5.13 12.05
N PHE A 226 -10.61 -5.15 13.14
CA PHE A 226 -10.06 -5.31 14.49
C PHE A 226 -11.08 -6.09 15.34
N ARG A 227 -10.62 -7.14 16.03
CA ARG A 227 -11.39 -7.86 17.06
C ARG A 227 -11.01 -7.35 18.45
#